data_AF-A0A401M1U2-F1
#
_entry.id   AF-A0A401M1U2-F1
#
_cell.length_a   1.000
_cell.length_b   1.000
_cell.length_c   1.000
_cell.angle_alpha   90.00
_cell.angle_beta   90.00
_cell.angle_gamma   90.00
#
_symmetry.space_group_name_H-M   'P 1'
#
loop_
_entity.id
_entity.type
_entity.pdbx_description
1 polymer ?
#
loop_
_entity_poly.entity_id
_entity_poly.type
_entity_poly.pdbx_seq_one_letter_code
_entity_poly.pdbx_strand_id
1 'polypeptide(L)'
;MMPLCEDMASVAKGVAGLGALFYVAYRVWQSLARAEPIDVFPLFRPFVLGLCIMFFPTMVLGTINGILSPVCKATSSLVEQQTFDMRKYQEEKDRLKREAMLRDPAKAFLVSDEAYDKRLDELGWSLGDMDTMINMYGQKKIYELGEKIRGWFRELLELFFQAASLLIDTLRTFFLIVLSILGPVSFALAVYDGFQSTLTTWLSRYICIYLWLPVSDLFGAVLSRIQILMLQQDIENMQDPAFIPDSSGKVYCIFMIIGIIGYFCVPTVSSWIIQAGGAGAYGQKANGAGKMAGNGAAAVGGAAGGAIAGRIRKMF
;
A
#
# COMPACT_ATOMS: atom_id res chain seq x y z
N MET A 1 -19.73 -17.48 4.04
CA MET A 1 -20.06 -16.04 4.17
C MET A 1 -21.56 -15.80 4.23
N MET A 2 -22.34 -16.27 3.24
CA MET A 2 -23.79 -16.08 3.17
C MET A 2 -24.60 -16.54 4.41
N PRO A 3 -24.37 -17.72 5.02
CA PRO A 3 -25.18 -18.16 6.16
C PRO A 3 -24.99 -17.29 7.42
N LEU A 4 -23.77 -16.80 7.68
CA LEU A 4 -23.50 -15.88 8.81
C LEU A 4 -24.12 -14.49 8.59
N CYS A 5 -24.19 -14.03 7.34
CA CYS A 5 -24.92 -12.81 7.01
C CYS A 5 -26.43 -12.99 7.19
N GLU A 6 -26.97 -14.20 6.95
CA GLU A 6 -28.39 -14.50 7.15
C GLU A 6 -28.77 -14.49 8.64
N ASP A 7 -27.93 -15.09 9.50
CA ASP A 7 -28.14 -15.07 10.96
C ASP A 7 -28.13 -13.64 11.50
N MET A 8 -27.17 -12.82 11.08
CA MET A 8 -27.11 -11.41 11.47
C MET A 8 -28.22 -10.57 10.84
N ALA A 9 -28.66 -10.90 9.63
CA ALA A 9 -29.82 -10.26 9.02
C ALA A 9 -31.10 -10.56 9.80
N SER A 10 -31.25 -11.76 10.37
CA SER A 10 -32.38 -12.10 11.24
C SER A 10 -32.43 -11.21 12.49
N VAL A 11 -31.29 -11.09 13.20
CA VAL A 11 -31.17 -10.20 14.37
C VAL A 11 -31.43 -8.74 13.97
N ALA A 12 -30.84 -8.30 12.87
CA ALA A 12 -31.02 -6.94 12.34
C ALA A 12 -32.48 -6.64 11.99
N LYS A 13 -33.24 -7.59 11.43
CA LYS A 13 -34.68 -7.43 11.16
C LYS A 13 -35.47 -7.18 12.45
N GLY A 14 -35.16 -7.92 13.52
CA GLY A 14 -35.80 -7.72 14.82
C GLY A 14 -35.53 -6.33 15.41
N VAL A 15 -34.26 -5.90 15.38
CA VAL A 15 -33.85 -4.56 15.86
C VAL A 15 -34.48 -3.46 15.00
N ALA A 16 -34.44 -3.60 13.68
CA ALA A 16 -35.06 -2.66 12.75
C ALA A 16 -36.59 -2.59 12.91
N GLY A 17 -37.25 -3.72 13.17
CA GLY A 17 -38.68 -3.79 13.40
C GLY A 17 -39.09 -3.03 14.67
N LEU A 18 -38.38 -3.23 15.78
CA LEU A 18 -38.60 -2.44 17.00
C LEU A 18 -38.33 -0.95 16.75
N GLY A 19 -37.23 -0.62 16.09
CA GLY A 19 -36.91 0.76 15.71
C GLY A 19 -37.99 1.41 14.86
N ALA A 20 -38.53 0.69 13.87
CA ALA A 20 -39.60 1.15 13.00
C ALA A 20 -40.89 1.43 13.76
N LEU A 21 -41.27 0.54 14.69
CA LEU A 21 -42.46 0.72 15.53
C LEU A 21 -42.34 2.01 16.36
N PHE A 22 -41.22 2.21 17.07
CA PHE A 22 -41.00 3.43 17.86
C PHE A 22 -40.93 4.69 16.99
N TYR A 23 -40.24 4.61 15.85
CA TYR A 23 -40.07 5.72 14.91
C TYR A 23 -41.41 6.21 14.34
N VAL A 24 -42.26 5.27 13.92
CA VAL A 24 -43.59 5.57 13.36
C VAL A 24 -44.54 6.03 14.46
N ALA A 25 -44.60 5.31 15.59
CA ALA A 25 -45.49 5.66 16.70
C ALA A 25 -45.23 7.09 17.23
N TYR A 26 -43.96 7.48 17.40
CA TYR A 26 -43.60 8.82 17.87
C TYR A 26 -44.05 9.92 16.90
N ARG A 27 -43.81 9.75 15.58
CA ARG A 27 -44.18 10.74 14.56
C ARG A 27 -45.68 10.86 14.34
N VAL A 28 -46.39 9.73 14.33
CA VAL A 28 -47.85 9.71 14.23
C VAL A 28 -48.46 10.36 15.47
N TRP A 29 -47.96 10.04 16.66
CA TRP A 29 -48.41 10.67 17.90
C TRP A 29 -48.17 12.18 17.90
N GLN A 30 -47.00 12.64 17.46
CA GLN A 30 -46.68 14.07 17.33
C GLN A 30 -47.61 14.78 16.34
N SER A 31 -47.91 14.16 15.19
CA SER A 31 -48.80 14.73 14.18
C SER A 31 -50.24 14.83 14.70
N LEU A 32 -50.72 13.77 15.39
CA LEU A 32 -52.03 13.75 16.03
C LEU A 32 -52.14 14.80 17.14
N ALA A 33 -51.11 14.94 17.99
CA ALA A 33 -51.10 15.90 19.08
C ALA A 33 -51.06 17.36 18.59
N ARG A 34 -50.50 17.61 17.40
CA ARG A 34 -50.44 18.95 16.77
C ARG A 34 -51.61 19.24 15.85
N ALA A 35 -52.50 18.26 15.62
CA ALA A 35 -53.55 18.32 14.60
C ALA A 35 -53.02 18.69 13.19
N GLU A 36 -51.76 18.35 12.93
CA GLU A 36 -51.14 18.53 11.62
C GLU A 36 -51.44 17.30 10.74
N PRO A 37 -51.60 17.48 9.41
CA PRO A 37 -51.69 16.35 8.50
C PRO A 37 -50.42 15.48 8.61
N ILE A 38 -50.60 14.16 8.61
CA ILE A 38 -49.48 13.21 8.76
C ILE A 38 -48.60 13.28 7.51
N ASP A 39 -47.34 13.69 7.67
CA ASP A 39 -46.35 13.60 6.61
C ASP A 39 -45.88 12.15 6.44
N VAL A 40 -46.36 11.50 5.38
CA VAL A 40 -46.04 10.10 5.07
C VAL A 40 -44.61 9.89 4.59
N PHE A 41 -43.93 10.93 4.10
CA PHE A 41 -42.62 10.76 3.45
C PHE A 41 -41.53 10.30 4.45
N PRO A 42 -41.39 10.89 5.65
CA PRO A 42 -40.50 10.38 6.69
C PRO A 42 -40.82 8.96 7.16
N LEU A 43 -42.09 8.53 7.08
CA LEU A 43 -42.53 7.20 7.53
C LEU A 43 -42.07 6.08 6.59
N PHE A 44 -41.77 6.37 5.31
CA PHE A 44 -41.26 5.36 4.37
C PHE A 44 -39.84 4.88 4.70
N ARG A 45 -39.04 5.70 5.38
CA ARG A 45 -37.64 5.41 5.70
C ARG A 45 -37.42 4.04 6.37
N PRO A 46 -38.09 3.72 7.51
CA PRO A 46 -37.94 2.41 8.14
C PRO A 46 -38.31 1.24 7.22
N PHE A 47 -39.28 1.41 6.31
CA PHE A 47 -39.68 0.36 5.36
C PHE A 47 -38.60 0.12 4.29
N VAL A 48 -38.05 1.20 3.73
CA VAL A 48 -36.96 1.11 2.74
C VAL A 48 -35.73 0.45 3.37
N LEU A 49 -35.36 0.86 4.59
CA LEU A 49 -34.27 0.25 5.34
C LEU A 49 -34.53 -1.23 5.65
N GLY A 50 -35.75 -1.58 6.04
CA GLY A 50 -36.17 -2.97 6.25
C GLY A 50 -36.05 -3.83 5.00
N LEU A 51 -36.42 -3.28 3.83
CA LEU A 51 -36.25 -3.94 2.53
C LEU A 51 -34.76 -4.13 2.21
N CYS A 52 -33.94 -3.10 2.43
CA CYS A 52 -32.49 -3.21 2.27
C CYS A 52 -31.86 -4.27 3.18
N ILE A 53 -32.37 -4.47 4.39
CA ILE A 53 -31.91 -5.55 5.30
C ILE A 53 -32.33 -6.92 4.78
N MET A 54 -33.55 -7.04 4.26
CA MET A 54 -34.08 -8.31 3.74
C MET A 54 -33.34 -8.77 2.48
N PHE A 55 -33.02 -7.85 1.57
CA PHE A 55 -32.29 -8.12 0.33
C PHE A 55 -30.84 -7.64 0.40
N PHE A 56 -30.23 -7.67 1.59
CA PHE A 56 -28.90 -7.10 1.80
C PHE A 56 -27.81 -7.68 0.88
N PRO A 57 -27.67 -9.02 0.72
CA PRO A 57 -26.61 -9.58 -0.11
C PRO A 57 -26.75 -9.25 -1.60
N THR A 58 -27.97 -9.23 -2.11
CA THR A 58 -28.24 -9.06 -3.55
C THR A 58 -28.40 -7.59 -3.93
N MET A 59 -29.19 -6.83 -3.18
CA MET A 59 -29.52 -5.45 -3.49
C MET A 59 -28.41 -4.49 -3.05
N VAL A 60 -27.91 -4.61 -1.82
CA VAL A 60 -26.94 -3.65 -1.28
C VAL A 60 -25.53 -4.01 -1.74
N LEU A 61 -25.03 -5.20 -1.39
CA LEU A 61 -23.67 -5.59 -1.77
C LEU A 61 -23.53 -5.78 -3.28
N GLY A 62 -24.54 -6.36 -3.95
CA GLY A 62 -24.54 -6.54 -5.40
C GLY A 62 -24.45 -5.23 -6.16
N THR A 63 -25.22 -4.21 -5.78
CA THR A 63 -25.17 -2.89 -6.42
C THR A 63 -23.83 -2.19 -6.19
N ILE A 64 -23.32 -2.22 -4.96
CA ILE A 64 -22.03 -1.60 -4.63
C ILE A 64 -20.89 -2.25 -5.43
N ASN A 65 -20.86 -3.59 -5.47
CA ASN A 65 -19.86 -4.34 -6.24
C ASN A 65 -20.03 -4.11 -7.75
N GLY A 66 -21.26 -3.97 -8.25
CA GLY A 66 -21.53 -3.68 -9.65
C GLY A 66 -20.97 -2.33 -10.09
N ILE A 67 -21.07 -1.30 -9.24
CA ILE A 67 -20.54 0.05 -9.53
C ILE A 67 -19.01 0.08 -9.40
N LEU A 68 -18.44 -0.62 -8.42
CA LEU A 68 -16.99 -0.56 -8.14
C LEU A 68 -16.16 -1.56 -8.96
N SER A 69 -16.74 -2.66 -9.42
CA SER A 69 -16.00 -3.67 -10.20
C SER A 69 -15.37 -3.14 -11.49
N PRO A 70 -16.03 -2.27 -12.29
CA PRO A 70 -15.41 -1.66 -13.47
C PRO A 70 -14.17 -0.84 -13.14
N VAL A 71 -14.17 -0.12 -12.02
CA VAL A 71 -13.02 0.69 -11.57
C VAL A 71 -11.83 -0.21 -11.30
N CYS A 72 -12.02 -1.31 -10.56
CA CYS A 72 -10.98 -2.29 -10.31
C CYS A 72 -10.43 -2.90 -11.60
N LYS A 73 -11.33 -3.31 -12.52
CA LYS A 73 -10.92 -3.90 -13.81
C LYS A 73 -10.06 -2.94 -14.64
N ALA A 74 -10.44 -1.66 -14.68
CA ALA A 74 -9.69 -0.64 -15.41
C ALA A 74 -8.29 -0.43 -14.82
N THR A 75 -8.16 -0.35 -13.49
CA THR A 75 -6.86 -0.16 -12.84
C THR A 75 -5.97 -1.40 -12.95
N SER A 76 -6.51 -2.61 -12.82
CA SER A 76 -5.70 -3.83 -12.98
C SER A 76 -5.15 -3.97 -14.41
N SER A 77 -5.95 -3.62 -15.43
CA SER A 77 -5.48 -3.62 -16.82
C SER A 77 -4.35 -2.61 -17.05
N LEU A 78 -4.39 -1.45 -16.37
CA LEU A 78 -3.31 -0.46 -16.46
C LEU A 78 -1.99 -0.99 -15.89
N VAL A 79 -2.03 -1.69 -14.74
CA VAL A 79 -0.84 -2.32 -14.15
C VAL A 79 -0.26 -3.39 -15.04
N GLU A 80 -1.12 -4.23 -15.61
CA GLU A 80 -0.70 -5.33 -16.48
C GLU A 80 0.05 -4.80 -17.72
N GLN A 81 -0.49 -3.73 -18.35
CA GLN A 81 0.18 -3.06 -19.46
C GLN A 81 1.56 -2.50 -19.07
N GLN A 82 1.65 -1.79 -17.94
CA GLN A 82 2.93 -1.24 -17.48
C GLN A 82 3.94 -2.34 -17.07
N THR A 83 3.48 -3.45 -16.49
CA THR A 83 4.34 -4.57 -16.12
C THR A 83 4.89 -5.28 -17.35
N PHE A 84 4.07 -5.44 -18.39
CA PHE A 84 4.49 -6.02 -19.65
C PHE A 84 5.56 -5.18 -20.36
N ASP A 85 5.37 -3.85 -20.40
CA ASP A 85 6.36 -2.93 -20.95
C ASP A 85 7.69 -3.02 -20.18
N MET A 86 7.63 -3.08 -18.85
CA MET A 86 8.82 -3.19 -18.00
C MET A 86 9.66 -4.43 -18.31
N ARG A 87 9.02 -5.59 -18.52
CA ARG A 87 9.73 -6.84 -18.87
C ARG A 87 10.50 -6.69 -20.20
N LYS A 88 9.91 -6.06 -21.21
CA LYS A 88 10.59 -5.80 -22.49
C LYS A 88 11.84 -4.94 -22.33
N TYR A 89 11.75 -3.85 -21.55
CA TYR A 89 12.91 -2.98 -21.29
C TYR A 89 14.00 -3.66 -20.46
N GLN A 90 13.63 -4.59 -19.57
CA GLN A 90 14.61 -5.41 -18.86
C GLN A 90 15.37 -6.35 -19.81
N GLU A 91 14.67 -7.04 -20.71
CA GLU A 91 15.30 -7.92 -21.71
C GLU A 91 16.26 -7.15 -22.63
N GLU A 92 15.87 -5.95 -23.05
CA GLU A 92 16.72 -5.08 -23.88
C GLU A 92 17.97 -4.61 -23.12
N LYS A 93 17.82 -4.23 -21.85
CA LYS A 93 18.95 -3.85 -20.98
C LYS A 93 19.91 -5.01 -20.78
N ASP A 94 19.41 -6.22 -20.56
CA ASP A 94 20.25 -7.40 -20.34
C ASP A 94 21.01 -7.79 -21.61
N ARG A 95 20.39 -7.64 -22.79
CA ARG A 95 21.07 -7.79 -24.09
C ARG A 95 22.20 -6.76 -24.24
N LEU A 96 21.92 -5.48 -24.01
CA LEU A 96 22.89 -4.41 -24.15
C LEU A 96 24.04 -4.50 -23.14
N LYS A 97 23.75 -4.90 -21.89
CA LYS A 97 24.79 -5.23 -20.91
C LYS A 97 25.70 -6.34 -21.42
N ARG A 98 25.13 -7.41 -21.97
CA ARG A 98 25.90 -8.53 -22.51
C ARG A 98 26.78 -8.08 -23.68
N GLU A 99 26.28 -7.23 -24.55
CA GLU A 99 27.04 -6.65 -25.68
C GLU A 99 28.15 -5.69 -25.21
N ALA A 100 27.88 -4.82 -24.23
CA ALA A 100 28.86 -3.91 -23.64
C ALA A 100 29.96 -4.68 -22.89
N MET A 101 29.62 -5.77 -22.19
CA MET A 101 30.58 -6.65 -21.51
C MET A 101 31.48 -7.40 -22.48
N LEU A 102 30.99 -7.77 -23.67
CA LEU A 102 31.80 -8.39 -24.72
C LEU A 102 32.74 -7.38 -25.41
N ARG A 103 32.46 -6.07 -25.31
CA ARG A 103 33.21 -5.01 -26.00
C ARG A 103 34.35 -4.41 -25.15
N ASP A 104 34.40 -4.64 -23.84
CA ASP A 104 35.37 -4.02 -22.91
C ASP A 104 36.40 -5.05 -22.36
N PRO A 105 37.60 -5.21 -22.98
CA PRO A 105 38.59 -6.22 -22.60
C PRO A 105 39.27 -5.96 -21.24
N ALA A 106 39.10 -4.76 -20.67
CA ALA A 106 39.71 -4.37 -19.39
C ALA A 106 38.84 -4.74 -18.17
N LYS A 107 37.53 -4.98 -18.36
CA LYS A 107 36.58 -5.37 -17.30
C LYS A 107 36.03 -6.79 -17.44
N ALA A 108 36.32 -7.48 -18.55
CA ALA A 108 35.95 -8.87 -18.80
C ALA A 108 36.45 -9.84 -17.70
N PHE A 109 37.58 -9.53 -17.06
CA PHE A 109 38.18 -10.30 -15.96
C PHE A 109 37.36 -10.32 -14.66
N LEU A 110 36.44 -9.36 -14.47
CA LEU A 110 35.63 -9.24 -13.24
C LEU A 110 34.37 -10.11 -13.26
N VAL A 111 34.00 -10.69 -14.41
CA VAL A 111 32.71 -11.39 -14.61
C VAL A 111 32.86 -12.76 -15.29
N SER A 112 33.89 -12.99 -16.10
CA SER A 112 34.13 -14.27 -16.78
C SER A 112 35.41 -14.94 -16.29
N ASP A 113 35.29 -16.17 -15.75
CA ASP A 113 36.44 -16.99 -15.34
C ASP A 113 37.36 -17.34 -16.53
N GLU A 114 36.84 -17.36 -17.76
CA GLU A 114 37.61 -17.68 -18.96
C GLU A 114 38.53 -16.52 -19.41
N ALA A 115 38.11 -15.27 -19.19
CA ALA A 115 38.97 -14.09 -19.37
C ALA A 115 39.93 -13.89 -18.19
N TYR A 116 39.57 -14.43 -17.01
CA TYR A 116 40.41 -14.49 -15.83
C TYR A 116 41.60 -15.41 -16.04
N ASP A 117 41.35 -16.66 -16.46
CA ASP A 117 42.38 -17.66 -16.70
C ASP A 117 43.32 -17.26 -17.84
N LYS A 118 42.80 -16.63 -18.90
CA LYS A 118 43.62 -16.17 -20.04
C LYS A 118 44.60 -15.05 -19.66
N ARG A 119 44.19 -14.14 -18.77
CA ARG A 119 45.06 -13.10 -18.19
C ARG A 119 46.04 -13.70 -17.18
N LEU A 120 45.63 -14.73 -16.42
CA LEU A 120 46.49 -15.44 -15.47
C LEU A 120 47.63 -16.18 -16.17
N ASP A 121 47.32 -16.80 -17.33
CA ASP A 121 48.30 -17.48 -18.19
C ASP A 121 49.25 -16.49 -18.89
N GLU A 122 48.79 -15.29 -19.24
CA GLU A 122 49.65 -14.21 -19.79
C GLU A 122 50.60 -13.61 -18.75
N LEU A 123 50.20 -13.57 -17.47
CA LEU A 123 50.96 -13.00 -16.34
C LEU A 123 51.91 -14.01 -15.67
N GLY A 124 52.44 -14.97 -16.43
CA GLY A 124 53.31 -16.06 -15.97
C GLY A 124 54.21 -15.74 -14.76
N TRP A 125 54.28 -16.70 -13.82
CA TRP A 125 54.70 -16.54 -12.41
C TRP A 125 56.01 -15.76 -12.18
N SER A 126 55.91 -14.42 -12.17
CA SER A 126 56.93 -13.47 -11.77
C SER A 126 56.57 -12.86 -10.41
N LEU A 127 57.54 -12.78 -9.49
CA LEU A 127 57.35 -12.29 -8.12
C LEU A 127 56.82 -10.85 -8.02
N GLY A 128 57.02 -10.02 -9.05
CA GLY A 128 56.46 -8.67 -9.13
C GLY A 128 54.98 -8.62 -9.55
N ASP A 129 54.51 -9.63 -10.26
CA ASP A 129 53.12 -9.74 -10.73
C ASP A 129 52.22 -10.47 -9.73
N MET A 130 52.80 -11.11 -8.71
CA MET A 130 52.07 -11.79 -7.64
C MET A 130 51.29 -10.80 -6.75
N ASP A 131 51.84 -9.61 -6.49
CA ASP A 131 51.14 -8.55 -5.74
C ASP A 131 50.00 -7.92 -6.56
N THR A 132 50.20 -7.78 -7.87
CA THR A 132 49.15 -7.37 -8.83
C THR A 132 48.04 -8.41 -8.93
N MET A 133 48.39 -9.70 -8.95
CA MET A 133 47.45 -10.83 -8.97
C MET A 133 46.65 -10.95 -7.66
N ILE A 134 47.29 -10.75 -6.50
CA ILE A 134 46.63 -10.74 -5.18
C ILE A 134 45.69 -9.53 -5.06
N ASN A 135 46.10 -8.34 -5.51
CA ASN A 135 45.22 -7.16 -5.54
C ASN A 135 44.06 -7.35 -6.52
N MET A 136 44.28 -7.94 -7.69
CA MET A 136 43.22 -8.27 -8.65
C MET A 136 42.25 -9.33 -8.11
N TYR A 137 42.74 -10.37 -7.44
CA TYR A 137 41.91 -11.40 -6.80
C TYR A 137 41.13 -10.82 -5.62
N GLY A 138 41.75 -9.96 -4.81
CA GLY A 138 41.12 -9.24 -3.71
C GLY A 138 40.02 -8.30 -4.21
N GLN A 139 40.26 -7.56 -5.29
CA GLN A 139 39.27 -6.71 -5.93
C GLN A 139 38.12 -7.52 -6.54
N LYS A 140 38.40 -8.66 -7.20
CA LYS A 140 37.38 -9.59 -7.72
C LYS A 140 36.52 -10.15 -6.58
N LYS A 141 37.13 -10.61 -5.47
CA LYS A 141 36.40 -11.10 -4.30
C LYS A 141 35.57 -10.05 -3.59
N ILE A 142 36.07 -8.82 -3.44
CA ILE A 142 35.31 -7.71 -2.83
C ILE A 142 34.13 -7.34 -3.75
N TYR A 143 34.33 -7.36 -5.07
CA TYR A 143 33.27 -7.12 -6.04
C TYR A 143 32.20 -8.23 -6.00
N GLU A 144 32.60 -9.51 -6.05
CA GLU A 144 31.72 -10.67 -5.93
C GLU A 144 30.96 -10.70 -4.60
N LEU A 145 31.63 -10.38 -3.49
CA LEU A 145 31.00 -10.27 -2.17
C LEU A 145 29.98 -9.13 -2.14
N GLY A 146 30.33 -7.97 -2.73
CA GLY A 146 29.44 -6.82 -2.86
C GLY A 146 28.22 -7.11 -3.74
N GLU A 147 28.39 -7.84 -4.84
CA GLU A 147 27.31 -8.34 -5.70
C GLU A 147 26.43 -9.35 -4.95
N LYS A 148 27.03 -10.31 -4.23
CA LYS A 148 26.30 -11.33 -3.46
C LYS A 148 25.47 -10.72 -2.32
N ILE A 149 26.01 -9.72 -1.61
CA ILE A 149 25.29 -8.99 -0.57
C ILE A 149 24.15 -8.16 -1.17
N ARG A 150 24.37 -7.50 -2.32
CA ARG A 150 23.31 -6.77 -3.04
C ARG A 150 22.22 -7.71 -3.56
N GLY A 151 22.59 -8.88 -4.08
CA GLY A 151 21.66 -9.92 -4.52
C GLY A 151 20.80 -10.43 -3.37
N TRP A 152 21.43 -10.79 -2.25
CA TRP A 152 20.70 -11.21 -1.04
C TRP A 152 19.78 -10.11 -0.50
N PHE A 153 20.22 -8.85 -0.49
CA PHE A 153 19.38 -7.73 -0.06
C PHE A 153 18.19 -7.50 -1.00
N ARG A 154 18.37 -7.74 -2.31
CA ARG A 154 17.29 -7.68 -3.29
C ARG A 154 16.25 -8.78 -3.04
N GLU A 155 16.69 -10.02 -2.87
CA GLU A 155 15.80 -11.15 -2.53
C GLU A 155 15.04 -10.89 -1.22
N LEU A 156 15.72 -10.35 -0.21
CA LEU A 156 15.10 -9.99 1.06
C LEU A 156 14.01 -8.93 0.88
N LEU A 157 14.29 -7.85 0.12
CA LEU A 157 13.31 -6.81 -0.15
C LEU A 157 12.16 -7.30 -1.03
N GLU A 158 12.40 -8.20 -1.97
CA GLU A 158 11.36 -8.84 -2.78
C GLU A 158 10.44 -9.71 -1.93
N LEU A 159 10.99 -10.47 -0.98
CA LEU A 159 10.21 -11.23 0.01
C LEU A 159 9.34 -10.29 0.86
N PHE A 160 9.89 -9.16 1.34
CA PHE A 160 9.11 -8.16 2.07
C PHE A 160 8.01 -7.53 1.22
N PHE A 161 8.26 -7.27 -0.06
CA PHE A 161 7.26 -6.74 -0.98
C PHE A 161 6.11 -7.72 -1.19
N GLN A 162 6.41 -9.00 -1.47
CA GLN A 162 5.41 -10.04 -1.61
C GLN A 162 4.61 -10.23 -0.31
N ALA A 163 5.28 -10.23 0.84
CA ALA A 163 4.62 -10.31 2.15
C ALA A 163 3.70 -9.10 2.42
N ALA A 164 4.14 -7.88 2.08
CA ALA A 164 3.32 -6.67 2.24
C ALA A 164 2.07 -6.71 1.34
N SER A 165 2.22 -7.13 0.08
CA SER A 165 1.07 -7.30 -0.83
C SER A 165 0.07 -8.32 -0.28
N LEU A 166 0.55 -9.48 0.15
CA LEU A 166 -0.31 -10.53 0.73
C LEU A 166 -1.03 -10.05 1.99
N LEU A 167 -0.35 -9.29 2.84
CA LEU A 167 -0.95 -8.71 4.05
C LEU A 167 -2.08 -7.73 3.69
N ILE A 168 -1.89 -6.84 2.72
CA ILE A 168 -2.93 -5.90 2.28
C ILE A 168 -4.14 -6.65 1.72
N ASP A 169 -3.93 -7.67 0.89
CA ASP A 169 -5.02 -8.47 0.32
C ASP A 169 -5.79 -9.26 1.38
N THR A 170 -5.07 -9.84 2.34
CA THR A 170 -5.68 -10.58 3.45
C THR A 170 -6.48 -9.66 4.36
N LEU A 171 -5.92 -8.49 4.72
CA LEU A 171 -6.62 -7.50 5.54
C LEU A 171 -7.85 -6.93 4.84
N ARG A 172 -7.73 -6.59 3.55
CA ARG A 172 -8.85 -6.12 2.72
C ARG A 172 -9.98 -7.15 2.74
N THR A 173 -9.66 -8.41 2.44
CA THR A 173 -10.64 -9.50 2.40
C THR A 173 -11.30 -9.68 3.75
N PHE A 174 -10.52 -9.74 4.83
CA PHE A 174 -11.03 -9.86 6.19
C PHE A 174 -12.00 -8.72 6.56
N PHE A 175 -11.61 -7.45 6.31
CA PHE A 175 -12.48 -6.33 6.65
C PHE A 175 -13.77 -6.30 5.81
N LEU A 176 -13.71 -6.63 4.51
CA LEU A 176 -14.92 -6.72 3.67
C LEU A 176 -15.87 -7.80 4.16
N ILE A 177 -15.35 -8.94 4.65
CA ILE A 177 -16.16 -10.00 5.24
C ILE A 177 -16.86 -9.50 6.51
N VAL A 178 -16.10 -8.91 7.44
CA VAL A 178 -16.64 -8.38 8.70
C VAL A 178 -17.71 -7.32 8.44
N LEU A 179 -17.44 -6.38 7.53
CA LEU A 179 -18.42 -5.34 7.16
C LEU A 179 -19.65 -5.90 6.45
N SER A 180 -19.51 -6.97 5.67
CA SER A 180 -20.66 -7.62 5.02
C SER A 180 -21.55 -8.33 6.04
N ILE A 181 -20.97 -8.93 7.09
CA ILE A 181 -21.70 -9.60 8.17
C ILE A 181 -22.38 -8.57 9.09
N LEU A 182 -21.70 -7.46 9.43
CA LEU A 182 -22.22 -6.41 10.29
C LEU A 182 -23.08 -5.35 9.55
N GLY A 183 -23.14 -5.42 8.23
CA GLY A 183 -23.88 -4.49 7.39
C GLY A 183 -25.37 -4.42 7.72
N PRO A 184 -26.10 -5.55 7.80
CA PRO A 184 -27.51 -5.55 8.20
C PRO A 184 -27.77 -4.85 9.54
N VAL A 185 -26.89 -5.06 10.52
CA VAL A 185 -26.98 -4.43 11.85
C VAL A 185 -26.80 -2.90 11.74
N SER A 186 -25.86 -2.44 10.91
CA SER A 186 -25.64 -1.02 10.67
C SER A 186 -26.85 -0.34 10.04
N PHE A 187 -27.56 -1.04 9.15
CA PHE A 187 -28.83 -0.58 8.56
C PHE A 187 -29.97 -0.58 9.57
N ALA A 188 -30.03 -1.59 10.45
CA ALA A 188 -31.04 -1.66 11.50
C ALA A 188 -30.91 -0.50 12.50
N LEU A 189 -29.69 -0.17 12.90
CA LEU A 189 -29.43 0.99 13.77
C LEU A 189 -29.79 2.32 13.08
N ALA A 190 -29.58 2.43 11.77
CA ALA A 190 -29.93 3.65 11.02
C ALA A 190 -31.44 3.95 10.93
N VAL A 191 -32.30 3.03 11.37
CA VAL A 191 -33.75 3.25 11.54
C VAL A 191 -34.03 4.22 12.70
N TYR A 192 -33.16 4.26 13.71
CA TYR A 192 -33.31 5.15 14.85
C TYR A 192 -32.81 6.57 14.49
N ASP A 193 -33.55 7.61 14.90
CA ASP A 193 -33.24 8.99 14.53
C ASP A 193 -31.86 9.50 14.99
N GLY A 194 -31.33 8.95 16.08
CA GLY A 194 -29.98 9.30 16.57
C GLY A 194 -28.83 8.62 15.82
N PHE A 195 -29.10 7.53 15.09
CA PHE A 195 -28.07 6.66 14.52
C PHE A 195 -28.09 6.64 12.99
N GLN A 196 -28.73 7.62 12.37
CA GLN A 196 -28.86 7.74 10.91
C GLN A 196 -27.50 7.75 10.18
N SER A 197 -26.47 8.35 10.78
CA SER A 197 -25.11 8.42 10.24
C SER A 197 -24.38 7.08 10.21
N THR A 198 -24.91 6.05 10.89
CA THR A 198 -24.32 4.70 10.91
C THR A 198 -24.31 4.09 9.52
N LEU A 199 -25.38 4.30 8.72
CA LEU A 199 -25.48 3.79 7.36
C LEU A 199 -24.45 4.45 6.44
N THR A 200 -24.35 5.78 6.48
CA THR A 200 -23.39 6.51 5.64
C THR A 200 -21.95 6.20 6.04
N THR A 201 -21.69 5.99 7.34
CA THR A 201 -20.37 5.62 7.84
C THR A 201 -19.99 4.19 7.44
N TRP A 202 -20.91 3.24 7.54
CA TRP A 202 -20.69 1.87 7.09
C TRP A 202 -20.40 1.83 5.59
N LEU A 203 -21.23 2.51 4.79
CA LEU A 203 -21.07 2.55 3.33
C LEU A 203 -19.72 3.16 2.95
N SER A 204 -19.37 4.28 3.58
CA SER A 204 -18.10 4.98 3.36
C SER A 204 -16.90 4.08 3.69
N ARG A 205 -16.95 3.31 4.79
CA ARG A 205 -15.91 2.32 5.15
C ARG A 205 -15.84 1.16 4.17
N TYR A 206 -16.98 0.62 3.75
CA TYR A 206 -17.04 -0.48 2.79
C TYR A 206 -16.38 -0.09 1.46
N ILE A 207 -16.76 1.06 0.91
CA ILE A 207 -16.18 1.56 -0.36
C ILE A 207 -14.70 1.89 -0.18
N CYS A 208 -14.32 2.54 0.93
CA CYS A 208 -12.92 2.84 1.23
C CYS A 208 -12.03 1.60 1.19
N ILE A 209 -12.45 0.50 1.83
CA ILE A 209 -11.70 -0.77 1.81
C ILE A 209 -11.75 -1.44 0.43
N TYR A 210 -12.88 -1.36 -0.25
CA TYR A 210 -12.98 -1.90 -1.60
C TYR A 210 -11.97 -1.26 -2.56
N LEU A 211 -11.77 0.06 -2.42
CA LEU A 211 -10.82 0.85 -3.19
C LEU A 211 -9.34 0.54 -2.90
N TRP A 212 -9.02 -0.27 -1.89
CA TRP A 212 -7.62 -0.62 -1.62
C TRP A 212 -6.96 -1.32 -2.82
N LEU A 213 -7.68 -2.19 -3.53
CA LEU A 213 -7.18 -2.87 -4.72
C LEU A 213 -6.92 -1.92 -5.90
N PRO A 214 -7.87 -1.09 -6.37
CA PRO A 214 -7.59 -0.17 -7.46
C PRO A 214 -6.52 0.86 -7.10
N VAL A 215 -6.43 1.27 -5.83
CA VAL A 215 -5.37 2.17 -5.37
C VAL A 215 -4.00 1.48 -5.34
N SER A 216 -3.92 0.22 -4.88
CA SER A 216 -2.68 -0.56 -4.96
C SER A 216 -2.26 -0.81 -6.40
N ASP A 217 -3.22 -1.05 -7.29
CA ASP A 217 -2.97 -1.22 -8.71
C ASP A 217 -2.41 0.09 -9.31
N LEU A 218 -3.06 1.23 -9.09
CA LEU A 218 -2.53 2.52 -9.55
C LEU A 218 -1.10 2.78 -9.04
N PHE A 219 -0.84 2.46 -7.77
CA PHE A 219 0.49 2.60 -7.20
C PHE A 219 1.51 1.66 -7.89
N GLY A 220 1.15 0.40 -8.12
CA GLY A 220 1.94 -0.56 -8.88
C GLY A 220 2.25 -0.08 -10.29
N ALA A 221 1.27 0.46 -11.02
CA ALA A 221 1.44 1.01 -12.36
C ALA A 221 2.43 2.19 -12.37
N VAL A 222 2.35 3.10 -11.39
CA VAL A 222 3.29 4.22 -11.25
C VAL A 222 4.70 3.73 -10.95
N LEU A 223 4.85 2.75 -10.05
CA LEU A 223 6.16 2.16 -9.78
C LEU A 223 6.76 1.49 -11.01
N SER A 224 5.99 0.68 -11.73
CA SER A 224 6.44 0.05 -12.97
C SER A 224 6.86 1.09 -14.00
N ARG A 225 6.12 2.20 -14.13
CA ARG A 225 6.47 3.30 -15.04
C ARG A 225 7.79 3.97 -14.66
N ILE A 226 8.01 4.24 -13.37
CA ILE A 226 9.27 4.82 -12.90
C ILE A 226 10.44 3.85 -13.17
N GLN A 227 10.23 2.56 -12.93
CA GLN A 227 11.25 1.54 -13.22
C GLN A 227 11.58 1.46 -14.71
N ILE A 228 10.60 1.55 -15.61
CA ILE A 228 10.82 1.63 -17.06
C ILE A 228 11.71 2.83 -17.41
N LEU A 229 11.39 4.03 -16.91
CA LEU A 229 12.16 5.25 -17.20
C LEU A 229 13.61 5.13 -16.72
N MET A 230 13.83 4.52 -15.56
CA MET A 230 15.18 4.25 -15.07
C MET A 230 15.93 3.23 -15.93
N LEU A 231 15.25 2.18 -16.39
CA LEU A 231 15.85 1.19 -17.29
C LEU A 231 16.24 1.83 -18.62
N GLN A 232 15.37 2.68 -19.18
CA GLN A 232 15.66 3.44 -20.40
C GLN A 232 16.86 4.39 -20.22
N GLN A 233 16.90 5.13 -19.11
CA GLN A 233 18.02 6.03 -18.82
C GLN A 233 19.33 5.25 -18.57
N ASP A 234 19.28 4.11 -17.88
CA ASP A 234 20.43 3.22 -17.73
C ASP A 234 20.91 2.66 -19.08
N ILE A 235 19.99 2.33 -19.99
CA ILE A 235 20.31 1.89 -21.36
C ILE A 235 21.00 3.01 -22.15
N GLU A 236 20.47 4.23 -22.10
CA GLU A 236 21.03 5.41 -22.76
C GLU A 236 22.45 5.71 -22.25
N ASN A 237 22.65 5.66 -20.93
CA ASN A 237 23.97 5.83 -20.31
C ASN A 237 24.95 4.69 -20.66
N MET A 238 24.48 3.48 -20.97
CA MET A 238 25.34 2.36 -21.42
C MET A 238 25.76 2.46 -22.88
N GLN A 239 25.11 3.31 -23.69
CA GLN A 239 25.53 3.56 -25.07
C GLN A 239 26.75 4.49 -25.14
N ASP A 240 27.09 5.18 -24.04
CA ASP A 240 28.24 6.08 -23.94
C ASP A 240 29.55 5.32 -23.56
N PRO A 241 30.60 5.31 -24.40
CA PRO A 241 31.83 4.53 -24.20
C PRO A 241 32.64 4.82 -22.91
N ALA A 242 32.33 5.91 -22.20
CA ALA A 242 33.08 6.35 -21.02
C ALA A 242 32.45 5.92 -19.67
N PHE A 243 31.32 5.22 -19.67
CA PHE A 243 30.56 4.97 -18.43
C PHE A 243 31.14 3.81 -17.59
N ILE A 244 31.51 4.12 -16.34
CA ILE A 244 31.86 3.13 -15.31
C ILE A 244 30.58 2.73 -14.57
N PRO A 245 30.16 1.45 -14.61
CA PRO A 245 28.89 1.02 -14.03
C PRO A 245 29.03 0.83 -12.51
N ASP A 246 28.97 1.90 -11.73
CA ASP A 246 29.06 1.80 -10.25
C ASP A 246 27.89 2.44 -9.47
N SER A 247 26.87 2.98 -10.14
CA SER A 247 25.79 3.72 -9.44
C SER A 247 24.37 3.15 -9.60
N SER A 248 24.07 2.33 -10.61
CA SER A 248 22.69 1.91 -10.91
C SER A 248 22.07 0.97 -9.85
N GLY A 249 22.88 0.22 -9.09
CA GLY A 249 22.37 -0.74 -8.09
C GLY A 249 21.76 -0.08 -6.83
N LYS A 250 22.27 1.08 -6.42
CA LYS A 250 21.82 1.78 -5.21
C LYS A 250 20.45 2.42 -5.40
N VAL A 251 20.23 3.01 -6.58
CA VAL A 251 18.96 3.67 -6.93
C VAL A 251 17.81 2.64 -6.99
N TYR A 252 18.06 1.46 -7.56
CA TYR A 252 17.08 0.36 -7.56
C TYR A 252 16.67 -0.07 -6.15
N CYS A 253 17.63 -0.22 -5.23
CA CYS A 253 17.34 -0.60 -3.83
C CYS A 253 16.51 0.48 -3.11
N ILE A 254 16.81 1.76 -3.32
CA ILE A 254 16.05 2.88 -2.73
C ILE A 254 14.62 2.90 -3.25
N PHE A 255 14.40 2.70 -4.55
CA PHE A 255 13.05 2.65 -5.12
C PHE A 255 12.24 1.45 -4.65
N MET A 256 12.88 0.31 -4.42
CA MET A 256 12.20 -0.86 -3.88
C MET A 256 11.71 -0.61 -2.43
N ILE A 257 12.50 0.11 -1.62
CA ILE A 257 12.08 0.56 -0.28
C ILE A 257 10.90 1.54 -0.38
N ILE A 258 10.95 2.50 -1.30
CA ILE A 258 9.84 3.44 -1.56
C ILE A 258 8.57 2.67 -1.96
N GLY A 259 8.71 1.63 -2.78
CA GLY A 259 7.61 0.77 -3.18
C GLY A 259 6.96 0.05 -2.00
N ILE A 260 7.77 -0.55 -1.13
CA ILE A 260 7.26 -1.21 0.10
C ILE A 260 6.50 -0.20 0.97
N ILE A 261 7.08 0.98 1.24
CA ILE A 261 6.44 2.03 2.04
C ILE A 261 5.12 2.48 1.40
N GLY A 262 5.09 2.65 0.08
CA GLY A 262 3.88 3.10 -0.61
C GLY A 262 2.74 2.08 -0.60
N TYR A 263 3.01 0.78 -0.60
CA TYR A 263 1.97 -0.24 -0.38
C TYR A 263 1.33 -0.13 1.01
N PHE A 264 2.11 0.17 2.06
CA PHE A 264 1.56 0.47 3.39
C PHE A 264 0.75 1.78 3.43
N CYS A 265 0.94 2.68 2.47
CA CYS A 265 0.15 3.90 2.34
C CYS A 265 -1.20 3.71 1.63
N VAL A 266 -1.46 2.57 0.97
CA VAL A 266 -2.71 2.27 0.23
C VAL A 266 -3.98 2.50 1.07
N PRO A 267 -4.07 2.04 2.33
CA PRO A 267 -5.23 2.32 3.18
C PRO A 267 -5.45 3.81 3.44
N THR A 268 -4.36 4.58 3.52
CA THR A 268 -4.41 6.03 3.79
C THR A 268 -4.88 6.78 2.55
N VAL A 269 -4.32 6.48 1.38
CA VAL A 269 -4.73 7.09 0.10
C VAL A 269 -6.20 6.78 -0.20
N SER A 270 -6.65 5.55 0.06
CA SER A 270 -8.05 5.17 -0.12
C SER A 270 -9.01 5.97 0.78
N SER A 271 -8.54 6.39 1.97
CA SER A 271 -9.31 7.24 2.88
C SER A 271 -9.36 8.72 2.46
N TRP A 272 -8.48 9.18 1.56
CA TRP A 272 -8.58 10.52 0.96
C TRP A 272 -9.67 10.58 -0.11
N ILE A 273 -9.87 9.48 -0.84
CA ILE A 273 -10.91 9.36 -1.86
C ILE A 273 -12.29 9.32 -1.19
N ILE A 274 -12.46 8.46 -0.18
CA ILE A 274 -13.70 8.34 0.58
C ILE A 274 -13.40 8.55 2.06
N GLN A 275 -13.94 9.63 2.62
CA GLN A 275 -13.79 9.97 4.03
C GLN A 275 -14.65 9.03 4.90
N ALA A 276 -14.06 7.89 5.27
CA ALA A 276 -14.69 6.82 6.05
C ALA A 276 -14.87 7.12 7.55
N GLY A 277 -14.49 8.32 8.00
CA GLY A 277 -14.73 8.82 9.34
C GLY A 277 -15.04 10.31 9.28
N GLY A 278 -16.24 10.71 9.71
CA GLY A 278 -16.67 12.11 9.69
C GLY A 278 -15.60 13.00 10.31
N ALA A 279 -15.20 14.05 9.59
CA ALA A 279 -14.33 15.21 9.88
C ALA A 279 -13.12 15.09 10.87
N GLY A 280 -13.15 14.27 11.93
CA GLY A 280 -12.14 14.16 12.98
C GLY A 280 -11.10 13.04 12.84
N ALA A 281 -11.28 12.06 11.95
CA ALA A 281 -10.32 10.95 11.81
C ALA A 281 -8.95 11.40 11.25
N TYR A 282 -8.95 12.42 10.38
CA TYR A 282 -7.72 13.01 9.85
C TYR A 282 -7.00 13.84 10.92
N GLY A 283 -7.77 14.58 11.74
CA GLY A 283 -7.24 15.36 12.86
C GLY A 283 -6.60 14.49 13.95
N GLN A 284 -7.12 13.30 14.21
CA GLN A 284 -6.52 12.37 15.18
C GLN A 284 -5.20 11.75 14.69
N LYS A 285 -5.06 11.43 13.39
CA LYS A 285 -3.80 10.93 12.83
C LYS A 285 -2.74 12.04 12.69
N ALA A 286 -3.13 13.24 12.27
CA ALA A 286 -2.25 14.40 12.24
C ALA A 286 -1.77 14.79 13.66
N ASN A 287 -2.66 14.75 14.66
CA ASN A 287 -2.27 14.92 16.07
C ASN A 287 -1.47 13.73 16.62
N GLY A 288 -1.66 12.51 16.12
CA GLY A 288 -0.87 11.33 16.51
C GLY A 288 0.57 11.38 16.00
N ALA A 289 0.75 11.71 14.72
CA ALA A 289 2.07 11.95 14.12
C ALA A 289 2.75 13.19 14.74
N GLY A 290 1.99 14.25 15.00
CA GLY A 290 2.44 15.44 15.73
C GLY A 290 2.87 15.14 17.17
N LYS A 291 2.20 14.20 17.85
CA LYS A 291 2.58 13.72 19.19
C LYS A 291 3.83 12.84 19.17
N MET A 292 4.04 12.01 18.14
CA MET A 292 5.28 11.25 17.98
C MET A 292 6.48 12.15 17.65
N ALA A 293 6.31 13.12 16.74
CA ALA A 293 7.34 14.11 16.44
C ALA A 293 7.61 15.04 17.63
N GLY A 294 6.56 15.44 18.35
CA GLY A 294 6.64 16.23 19.58
C GLY A 294 7.36 15.51 20.71
N ASN A 295 7.13 14.21 20.89
CA ASN A 295 7.85 13.40 21.89
C ASN A 295 9.30 13.14 21.50
N GLY A 296 9.63 12.98 20.21
CA GLY A 296 11.01 12.86 19.75
C GLY A 296 11.81 14.15 19.93
N ALA A 297 11.21 15.31 19.62
CA ALA A 297 11.82 16.62 19.84
C ALA A 297 11.90 16.98 21.34
N ALA A 298 10.89 16.62 22.14
CA ALA A 298 10.89 16.81 23.59
C ALA A 298 11.90 15.91 24.31
N ALA A 299 12.19 14.70 23.80
CA ALA A 299 13.24 13.85 24.35
C ALA A 299 14.65 14.44 24.15
N VAL A 300 14.90 15.07 23.00
CA VAL A 300 16.19 15.73 22.70
C VAL A 300 16.29 17.09 23.40
N GLY A 301 15.21 17.88 23.42
CA GLY A 301 15.15 19.18 24.11
C GLY A 301 15.14 19.06 25.64
N GLY A 302 14.49 18.03 26.18
CA GLY A 302 14.43 17.74 27.62
C GLY A 302 15.76 17.25 28.18
N ALA A 303 16.54 16.49 27.39
CA ALA A 303 17.89 16.06 27.77
C ALA A 303 18.88 17.25 27.82
N ALA A 304 18.79 18.18 26.86
CA ALA A 304 19.63 19.39 26.84
C ALA A 304 19.21 20.41 27.91
N GLY A 305 17.91 20.64 28.09
CA GLY A 305 17.39 21.57 29.11
C GLY A 305 17.55 21.07 30.54
N GLY A 306 17.40 19.77 30.78
CA GLY A 306 17.56 19.14 32.09
C GLY A 306 19.02 19.15 32.59
N ALA A 307 19.99 19.00 31.68
CA ALA A 307 21.41 19.07 32.02
C ALA A 307 21.86 20.49 32.41
N ILE A 308 21.28 21.53 31.78
CA ILE A 308 21.60 22.94 32.07
C ILE A 308 20.90 23.40 33.36
N ALA A 309 19.61 23.07 33.52
CA ALA A 309 18.86 23.39 34.74
C ALA A 309 19.42 22.68 35.99
N GLY A 310 19.84 21.41 35.84
CA GLY A 310 20.48 20.65 36.92
C GLY A 310 21.86 21.18 37.32
N ARG A 311 22.59 21.84 36.40
CA ARG A 311 23.90 22.43 36.67
C ARG A 311 23.79 23.82 37.31
N ILE A 312 22.76 24.60 36.99
CA ILE A 312 22.49 25.91 37.61
C ILE A 312 22.02 25.76 39.06
N ARG A 313 21.21 24.74 39.37
CA ARG A 313 20.75 24.47 40.76
C ARG A 313 21.86 23.99 41.71
N LYS A 314 23.02 23.58 41.18
CA LYS A 314 24.20 23.20 41.99
C LYS A 314 25.16 24.37 42.26
N MET A 315 24.93 25.54 41.65
CA MET A 315 25.76 26.74 41.80
C MET A 315 25.13 27.82 42.69
N PHE A 316 23.93 27.59 43.22
CA PHE A 316 23.26 28.37 44.27
C PHE A 316 22.90 27.44 45.43
#